data_AF-U4V6F8-F1
#
_entry.id   AF-U4V6F8-F1
#
_cell.length_a   1.000
_cell.length_b   1.000
_cell.length_c   1.000
_cell.angle_alpha   90.00
_cell.angle_beta   90.00
_cell.angle_gamma   90.00
#
_symmetry.space_group_name_H-M   'P 1'
#
loop_
_entity.id
_entity.type
_entity.pdbx_description
1 polymer ?
#
loop_
_entity_poly.entity_id
_entity_poly.type
_entity_poly.pdbx_seq_one_letter_code
_entity_poly.pdbx_strand_id
1 'polypeptide(L)'
;KHPSRGPSAYLVGKVFDETGDRLTPSKSKKSSGRVIRYYYSNRLISGGADPTGWRLRADMLEQLLSEIVGTRLSEALSQFRLAPQIKPHELNKAKERLEKLDTKAMLDLIARVDLSETEASLQLNVEKVAALVQISNNKLDLECLRVEEPIVLRKRTNGPKLTWVGYKREPNHALIRAIVTAQAWVDEIKAGRSMSDIMQAHQIPEGMIWKRIRLAFLSPKLLQAIVEGTTNRDLSIKMLTKHDLPVEWSEQEALFLG
;
A
#
# COMPACT_ATOMS: atom_id res chain seq x y z
N LYS A 1 25.30 11.26 12.57
CA LYS A 1 25.44 10.13 11.63
C LYS A 1 24.19 10.08 10.74
N HIS A 2 24.30 10.51 9.48
CA HIS A 2 23.19 10.46 8.52
C HIS A 2 22.72 9.00 8.32
N PRO A 3 21.43 8.68 8.50
CA PRO A 3 20.90 7.35 8.27
C PRO A 3 20.61 7.16 6.76
N SER A 4 21.60 7.42 5.91
CA SER A 4 21.47 7.25 4.46
C SER A 4 22.40 6.14 4.00
N ARG A 5 21.85 5.22 3.20
CA ARG A 5 22.49 4.02 2.58
C ARG A 5 22.25 2.71 3.33
N GLY A 6 20.97 2.32 3.41
CA GLY A 6 20.58 0.91 3.46
C GLY A 6 20.00 0.50 2.10
N PRO A 7 20.15 -0.77 1.67
CA PRO A 7 19.90 -1.28 0.31
C PRO A 7 18.43 -1.32 -0.18
N SER A 8 17.53 -0.48 0.33
CA SER A 8 16.07 -0.61 0.09
C SER A 8 15.39 0.73 -0.24
N ALA A 9 16.04 1.56 -1.04
CA ALA A 9 15.65 2.93 -1.33
C ALA A 9 15.43 3.12 -2.84
N TYR A 10 14.51 2.33 -3.42
CA TYR A 10 14.34 2.24 -4.88
C TYR A 10 13.90 3.55 -5.53
N LEU A 11 13.21 4.39 -4.77
CA LEU A 11 12.68 5.67 -5.23
C LEU A 11 13.49 6.87 -4.75
N VAL A 12 14.71 6.66 -4.25
CA VAL A 12 15.54 7.75 -3.73
C VAL A 12 15.76 8.83 -4.78
N GLY A 13 15.20 10.01 -4.53
CA GLY A 13 15.29 11.14 -5.47
C GLY A 13 14.40 11.13 -6.68
N LYS A 14 13.45 10.21 -6.72
CA LYS A 14 12.46 10.20 -7.79
C LYS A 14 11.16 10.85 -7.34
N VAL A 15 10.84 10.86 -6.04
CA VAL A 15 9.52 11.25 -5.52
C VAL A 15 9.54 12.63 -4.90
N PHE A 16 8.55 13.45 -5.22
CA PHE A 16 8.34 14.81 -4.76
C PHE A 16 6.91 14.99 -4.25
N ASP A 17 6.70 15.85 -3.26
CA ASP A 17 5.37 16.26 -2.81
C ASP A 17 4.86 17.52 -3.53
N GLU A 18 3.62 17.92 -3.21
CA GLU A 18 2.92 19.06 -3.79
C GLU A 18 3.64 20.42 -3.65
N THR A 19 4.58 20.56 -2.70
CA THR A 19 5.38 21.78 -2.58
C THR A 19 6.72 21.67 -3.34
N GLY A 20 6.96 20.57 -4.04
CA GLY A 20 8.22 20.26 -4.69
C GLY A 20 9.33 19.76 -3.77
N ASP A 21 9.05 19.42 -2.51
CA ASP A 21 10.07 18.84 -1.63
C ASP A 21 10.28 17.35 -1.97
N ARG A 22 11.54 16.96 -2.00
CA ARG A 22 11.96 15.60 -2.33
C ARG A 22 11.73 14.67 -1.16
N LEU A 23 11.11 13.53 -1.40
CA LEU A 23 10.92 12.52 -0.39
C LEU A 23 12.21 11.70 -0.17
N THR A 24 12.66 11.63 1.08
CA THR A 24 13.85 10.90 1.53
C THR A 24 13.49 9.59 2.21
N PRO A 25 14.09 8.46 1.80
CA PRO A 25 13.88 7.16 2.41
C PRO A 25 14.49 7.12 3.82
N SER A 26 13.76 6.51 4.75
CA SER A 26 14.19 6.30 6.13
C SER A 26 13.60 5.02 6.70
N LYS A 27 14.19 4.51 7.78
CA LYS A 27 13.78 3.27 8.45
C LYS A 27 13.62 3.50 9.95
N SER A 28 12.62 2.85 10.54
CA SER A 28 12.40 2.83 11.98
C SER A 28 12.33 1.39 12.47
N LYS A 29 13.01 1.09 13.58
CA LYS A 29 12.91 -0.20 14.27
C LYS A 29 11.88 -0.09 15.38
N LYS A 30 10.96 -1.05 15.46
CA LYS A 30 10.06 -1.22 16.62
C LYS A 30 10.77 -1.99 17.72
N SER A 31 10.26 -1.89 18.96
CA SER A 31 10.71 -2.68 20.11
C SER A 31 10.68 -4.20 19.83
N SER A 32 9.74 -4.65 19.00
CA SER A 32 9.64 -6.04 18.54
C SER A 32 10.71 -6.48 17.54
N GLY A 33 11.73 -5.66 17.26
CA GLY A 33 12.75 -5.90 16.23
C GLY A 33 12.30 -5.65 14.78
N ARG A 34 10.99 -5.52 14.53
CA ARG A 34 10.43 -5.27 13.19
C ARG A 34 10.92 -3.92 12.65
N VAL A 35 11.45 -3.93 11.43
CA VAL A 35 11.85 -2.72 10.70
C VAL A 35 10.70 -2.26 9.80
N ILE A 36 10.38 -0.98 9.84
CA ILE A 36 9.43 -0.34 8.92
C ILE A 36 10.16 0.73 8.13
N ARG A 37 9.93 0.76 6.82
CA ARG A 37 10.51 1.72 5.88
C ARG A 37 9.50 2.80 5.53
N TYR A 38 9.99 4.01 5.31
CA TYR A 38 9.18 5.17 5.00
C TYR A 38 9.89 6.10 4.00
N TYR A 39 9.13 6.92 3.31
CA TYR A 39 9.60 8.10 2.57
C TYR A 39 9.06 9.35 3.26
N TYR A 40 9.90 10.37 3.50
CA TYR A 40 9.53 11.60 4.20
C TYR A 40 9.88 12.85 3.39
N SER A 41 9.06 13.89 3.41
CA SER A 41 9.50 15.22 2.98
C SER A 41 10.73 15.63 3.80
N ASN A 42 11.76 16.18 3.15
CA ASN A 42 13.00 16.58 3.83
C ASN A 42 12.74 17.57 4.95
N ARG A 43 11.77 18.46 4.78
CA ARG A 43 11.41 19.46 5.79
C ARG A 43 11.04 18.84 7.15
N LEU A 44 10.50 17.62 7.17
CA LEU A 44 10.20 16.90 8.41
C LEU A 44 11.46 16.40 9.14
N ILE A 45 12.57 16.29 8.43
CA ILE A 45 13.86 15.83 8.98
C ILE A 45 14.67 17.04 9.48
N SER A 46 14.68 18.14 8.72
CA SER A 46 15.50 19.32 9.02
C SER A 46 14.77 20.43 9.81
N GLY A 47 13.45 20.57 9.64
CA GLY A 47 12.66 21.71 10.16
C GLY A 47 11.71 21.38 11.31
N GLY A 48 11.56 20.10 11.68
CA GLY A 48 10.65 19.69 12.75
C GLY A 48 9.24 19.36 12.26
N ALA A 49 8.25 19.49 13.15
CA ALA A 49 6.87 19.10 12.84
C ALA A 49 6.24 20.08 11.84
N ASP A 50 5.86 19.57 10.67
CA ASP A 50 5.15 20.31 9.64
C ASP A 50 3.87 19.54 9.26
N PRO A 51 2.67 20.13 9.41
CA PRO A 51 1.40 19.47 9.10
C PRO A 51 1.21 19.20 7.60
N THR A 52 1.97 19.86 6.73
CA THR A 52 1.97 19.63 5.28
C THR A 52 3.00 18.58 4.87
N GLY A 53 3.92 18.21 5.75
CA GLY A 53 4.99 17.27 5.46
C GLY A 53 4.48 15.84 5.23
N TRP A 54 5.04 15.18 4.23
CA TRP A 54 4.65 13.85 3.85
C TRP A 54 5.44 12.78 4.58
N ARG A 55 4.75 11.73 5.00
CA ARG A 55 5.36 10.48 5.46
C ARG A 55 4.58 9.31 4.88
N LEU A 56 5.22 8.51 4.05
CA LEU A 56 4.61 7.39 3.35
C LEU A 56 5.26 6.08 3.79
N ARG A 57 4.46 5.03 3.97
CA ARG A 57 4.96 3.65 4.08
C ARG A 57 5.65 3.28 2.76
N ALA A 58 6.91 2.84 2.82
CA ALA A 58 7.67 2.59 1.60
C ALA A 58 7.13 1.40 0.81
N ASP A 59 6.72 0.33 1.49
CA ASP A 59 6.07 -0.85 0.90
C ASP A 59 4.82 -0.46 0.10
N MET A 60 3.94 0.35 0.71
CA MET A 60 2.72 0.81 0.08
C MET A 60 2.99 1.68 -1.17
N LEU A 61 3.88 2.66 -1.05
CA LEU A 61 4.21 3.55 -2.17
C LEU A 61 4.90 2.80 -3.31
N GLU A 62 5.86 1.93 -2.98
CA GLU A 62 6.61 1.12 -3.95
C GLU A 62 5.67 0.17 -4.71
N GLN A 63 4.71 -0.44 -4.02
CA GLN A 63 3.73 -1.31 -4.67
C GLN A 63 2.76 -0.53 -5.55
N LEU A 64 2.18 0.56 -5.03
CA LEU A 64 1.26 1.43 -5.78
C LEU A 64 1.89 1.89 -7.11
N LEU A 65 3.09 2.45 -7.05
CA LEU A 65 3.77 2.96 -8.25
C LEU A 65 4.14 1.83 -9.22
N SER A 66 4.58 0.67 -8.70
CA SER A 66 4.87 -0.49 -9.54
C SER A 66 3.63 -0.98 -10.31
N GLU A 67 2.47 -1.01 -9.65
CA GLU A 67 1.20 -1.42 -10.27
C GLU A 67 0.73 -0.40 -11.33
N ILE A 68 0.83 0.90 -11.04
CA ILE A 68 0.50 1.97 -11.99
C ILE A 68 1.35 1.83 -13.26
N VAL A 69 2.68 1.77 -13.10
CA VAL A 69 3.61 1.67 -14.24
C VAL A 69 3.35 0.40 -15.04
N GLY A 70 3.23 -0.75 -14.39
CA GLY A 70 2.98 -2.02 -15.06
C GLY A 70 1.68 -2.02 -15.85
N THR A 71 0.58 -1.52 -15.26
CA THR A 71 -0.72 -1.42 -15.92
C THR A 71 -0.65 -0.51 -17.14
N ARG A 72 -0.11 0.70 -16.98
CA ARG A 72 -0.08 1.71 -18.05
C ARG A 72 0.82 1.32 -19.21
N LEU A 73 2.00 0.74 -18.94
CA LEU A 73 2.87 0.23 -19.99
C LEU A 73 2.24 -0.96 -20.73
N SER A 74 1.57 -1.88 -20.01
CA SER A 74 0.89 -3.02 -20.63
C SER A 74 -0.27 -2.58 -21.54
N GLU A 75 -1.07 -1.61 -21.09
CA GLU A 75 -2.14 -0.99 -21.88
C GLU A 75 -1.58 -0.30 -23.12
N ALA A 76 -0.55 0.54 -22.95
CA ALA A 76 0.05 1.29 -24.05
C ALA A 76 0.73 0.39 -25.09
N LEU A 77 1.36 -0.71 -24.67
CA LEU A 77 1.88 -1.76 -25.56
C LEU A 77 0.74 -2.46 -26.31
N SER A 78 -0.30 -2.89 -25.59
CA SER A 78 -1.42 -3.64 -26.18
C SER A 78 -2.20 -2.84 -27.22
N GLN A 79 -2.28 -1.52 -27.03
CA GLN A 79 -2.94 -0.59 -27.94
C GLN A 79 -2.01 -0.05 -29.03
N PHE A 80 -0.77 -0.55 -29.13
CA PHE A 80 0.26 -0.05 -30.04
C PHE A 80 0.56 1.46 -29.87
N ARG A 81 0.21 2.08 -28.73
CA ARG A 81 0.48 3.50 -28.50
C ARG A 81 1.95 3.75 -28.16
N LEU A 82 2.52 2.94 -27.25
CA LEU A 82 3.91 3.13 -26.82
C LEU A 82 4.93 2.98 -27.95
N ALA A 83 4.66 2.05 -28.88
CA ALA A 83 5.52 1.78 -30.03
C ALA A 83 4.67 1.44 -31.26
N PRO A 84 4.16 2.43 -32.01
CA PRO A 84 3.18 2.21 -33.09
C PRO A 84 3.68 1.34 -34.25
N GLN A 85 4.99 1.32 -34.47
CA GLN A 85 5.63 0.56 -35.56
C GLN A 85 6.21 -0.78 -35.11
N ILE A 86 5.92 -1.22 -33.87
CA ILE A 86 6.41 -2.49 -33.34
C ILE A 86 5.83 -3.67 -34.13
N LYS A 87 6.65 -4.66 -34.46
CA LYS A 87 6.15 -5.87 -35.13
C LYS A 87 5.40 -6.74 -34.12
N PRO A 88 4.35 -7.49 -34.52
CA PRO A 88 3.55 -8.29 -33.57
C PRO A 88 4.36 -9.28 -32.71
N HIS A 89 5.39 -9.93 -33.28
CA HIS A 89 6.23 -10.85 -32.52
C HIS A 89 7.18 -10.14 -31.54
N GLU A 90 7.60 -8.91 -31.83
CA GLU A 90 8.38 -8.07 -30.91
C GLU A 90 7.49 -7.55 -29.79
N LEU A 91 6.22 -7.23 -30.08
CA LEU A 91 5.23 -6.84 -29.09
C LEU A 91 4.99 -7.93 -28.04
N ASN A 92 4.80 -9.18 -28.48
CA ASN A 92 4.61 -10.29 -27.54
C ASN A 92 5.83 -10.46 -26.63
N LYS A 93 7.05 -10.39 -27.20
CA LYS A 93 8.29 -10.42 -26.42
C LYS A 93 8.41 -9.24 -25.45
N ALA A 94 7.99 -8.04 -25.85
CA ALA A 94 8.00 -6.86 -24.98
C ALA A 94 7.03 -7.05 -23.79
N LYS A 95 5.83 -7.57 -24.03
CA LYS A 95 4.85 -7.90 -22.98
C LYS A 95 5.39 -8.95 -22.01
N GLU A 96 5.95 -10.05 -22.52
CA GLU A 96 6.55 -11.09 -21.67
C GLU A 96 7.69 -10.56 -20.79
N ARG A 97 8.50 -9.62 -21.30
CA ARG A 97 9.57 -8.99 -20.51
C ARG A 97 9.00 -8.09 -19.42
N LEU A 98 7.96 -7.31 -19.73
CA LEU A 98 7.28 -6.46 -18.77
C LEU A 98 6.66 -7.28 -17.63
N GLU A 99 5.99 -8.39 -17.96
CA GLU A 99 5.36 -9.29 -16.98
C GLU A 99 6.36 -9.99 -16.05
N LYS A 100 7.61 -10.19 -16.51
CA LYS A 100 8.68 -10.81 -15.72
C LYS A 100 9.40 -9.84 -14.78
N LEU A 101 9.11 -8.53 -14.84
CA LEU A 101 9.76 -7.56 -13.97
C LEU A 101 9.27 -7.74 -12.53
N ASP A 102 10.23 -7.78 -11.59
CA ASP A 102 9.93 -7.62 -10.18
C ASP A 102 9.62 -6.14 -9.86
N THR A 103 9.08 -5.89 -8.66
CA THR A 103 8.75 -4.53 -8.20
C THR A 103 9.94 -3.59 -8.31
N LYS A 104 11.16 -4.06 -8.02
CA LYS A 104 12.36 -3.22 -8.05
C LYS A 104 12.67 -2.77 -9.48
N ALA A 105 12.67 -3.69 -10.44
CA ALA A 105 12.93 -3.40 -11.83
C ALA A 105 11.85 -2.48 -12.43
N MET A 106 10.58 -2.68 -12.04
CA MET A 106 9.48 -1.80 -12.44
C MET A 106 9.69 -0.37 -11.94
N LEU A 107 10.03 -0.19 -10.66
CA LEU A 107 10.32 1.13 -10.08
C LEU A 107 11.58 1.78 -10.64
N ASP A 108 12.50 0.98 -11.20
CA ASP A 108 13.71 1.49 -11.82
C ASP A 108 13.41 2.24 -13.13
N LEU A 109 12.30 1.90 -13.81
CA LEU A 109 11.78 2.58 -15.00
C LEU A 109 11.32 4.01 -14.70
N ILE A 110 11.00 4.34 -13.45
CA ILE A 110 10.53 5.67 -13.06
C ILE A 110 11.72 6.64 -13.07
N ALA A 111 11.56 7.80 -13.70
CA ALA A 111 12.50 8.93 -13.61
C ALA A 111 12.07 9.92 -12.53
N ARG A 112 10.77 10.26 -12.47
CA ARG A 112 10.20 11.23 -11.53
C ARG A 112 8.77 10.84 -11.17
N VAL A 113 8.37 11.17 -9.94
CA VAL A 113 7.01 11.10 -9.42
C VAL A 113 6.72 12.39 -8.67
N ASP A 114 5.66 13.07 -9.05
CA ASP A 114 5.07 14.18 -8.31
C ASP A 114 3.77 13.67 -7.67
N LEU A 115 3.66 13.79 -6.35
CA LEU A 115 2.53 13.30 -5.58
C LEU A 115 1.71 14.46 -5.02
N SER A 116 0.40 14.34 -5.14
CA SER A 116 -0.60 15.14 -4.42
C SER A 116 -1.59 14.24 -3.68
N GLU A 117 -2.49 14.82 -2.88
CA GLU A 117 -3.51 14.03 -2.17
C GLU A 117 -4.39 13.20 -3.12
N THR A 118 -4.56 13.68 -4.36
CA THR A 118 -5.54 13.17 -5.32
C THR A 118 -4.94 12.63 -6.63
N GLU A 119 -3.64 12.80 -6.86
CA GLU A 119 -3.01 12.44 -8.13
C GLU A 119 -1.54 12.05 -7.94
N ALA A 120 -1.10 11.07 -8.72
CA ALA A 120 0.31 10.79 -8.96
C ALA A 120 0.64 11.04 -10.43
N SER A 121 1.55 11.98 -10.67
CA SER A 121 2.10 12.25 -11.99
C SER A 121 3.47 11.59 -12.09
N LEU A 122 3.66 10.65 -13.01
CA LEU A 122 4.89 9.90 -13.19
C LEU A 122 5.52 10.23 -14.55
N GLN A 123 6.85 10.34 -14.56
CA GLN A 123 7.66 10.39 -15.76
C GLN A 123 8.54 9.13 -15.80
N LEU A 124 8.47 8.38 -16.89
CA LEU A 124 9.27 7.19 -17.10
C LEU A 124 10.57 7.53 -17.84
N ASN A 125 11.64 6.81 -17.50
CA ASN A 125 12.93 6.96 -18.16
C ASN A 125 12.88 6.32 -19.55
N VAL A 126 13.08 7.14 -20.57
CA VAL A 126 12.98 6.76 -21.99
C VAL A 126 13.96 5.64 -22.31
N GLU A 127 15.21 5.74 -21.89
CA GLU A 127 16.26 4.77 -22.21
C GLU A 127 15.97 3.39 -21.62
N LYS A 128 15.47 3.34 -20.37
CA LYS A 128 15.13 2.10 -19.70
C LYS A 128 13.89 1.44 -20.28
N VAL A 129 12.87 2.23 -20.62
CA VAL A 129 11.67 1.68 -21.27
C VAL A 129 12.02 1.18 -22.68
N ALA A 130 12.80 1.94 -23.46
CA ALA A 130 13.32 1.52 -24.76
C ALA A 130 14.12 0.21 -24.68
N ALA A 131 15.01 0.09 -23.69
CA ALA A 131 15.78 -1.14 -23.46
C ALA A 131 14.88 -2.33 -23.09
N LEU A 132 13.84 -2.11 -22.27
CA LEU A 132 12.87 -3.13 -21.89
C LEU A 132 12.11 -3.69 -23.10
N VAL A 133 11.59 -2.79 -23.95
CA VAL A 133 10.81 -3.19 -25.13
C VAL A 133 11.69 -3.56 -26.33
N GLN A 134 13.00 -3.27 -26.26
CA GLN A 134 14.00 -3.45 -27.32
C GLN A 134 13.70 -2.63 -28.59
N ILE A 135 13.32 -1.37 -28.39
CA ILE A 135 12.99 -0.44 -29.47
C ILE A 135 13.82 0.82 -29.31
N SER A 136 14.29 1.38 -30.41
CA SER A 136 15.03 2.64 -30.40
C SER A 136 14.19 3.78 -29.81
N ASN A 137 14.80 4.65 -28.99
CA ASN A 137 14.10 5.75 -28.30
C ASN A 137 13.27 6.63 -29.25
N ASN A 138 13.74 6.84 -30.48
CA ASN A 138 13.06 7.65 -31.51
C ASN A 138 11.80 7.00 -32.11
N LYS A 139 11.52 5.74 -31.79
CA LYS A 139 10.32 5.01 -32.22
C LYS A 139 9.30 4.86 -31.10
N LEU A 140 9.59 5.37 -29.91
CA LEU A 140 8.65 5.42 -28.80
C LEU A 140 7.79 6.67 -28.88
N ASP A 141 6.52 6.53 -28.52
CA ASP A 141 5.67 7.67 -28.21
C ASP A 141 5.97 8.14 -26.78
N LEU A 142 6.57 9.33 -26.66
CA LEU A 142 6.98 9.89 -25.37
C LEU A 142 5.78 10.32 -24.51
N GLU A 143 4.60 10.55 -25.10
CA GLU A 143 3.40 10.84 -24.33
C GLU A 143 2.96 9.63 -23.50
N CYS A 144 3.24 8.41 -23.98
CA CYS A 144 3.01 7.18 -23.22
C CYS A 144 3.96 6.99 -22.04
N LEU A 145 5.00 7.83 -21.92
CA LEU A 145 5.96 7.81 -20.81
C LEU A 145 5.63 8.84 -19.72
N ARG A 146 4.54 9.59 -19.91
CA ARG A 146 3.92 10.44 -18.89
C ARG A 146 2.63 9.78 -18.45
N VAL A 147 2.50 9.57 -17.15
CA VAL A 147 1.32 8.93 -16.57
C VAL A 147 0.74 9.85 -15.53
N GLU A 148 -0.52 10.19 -15.69
CA GLU A 148 -1.31 10.87 -14.65
C GLU A 148 -2.33 9.86 -14.13
N GLU A 149 -2.19 9.47 -12.87
CA GLU A 149 -3.08 8.52 -12.23
C GLU A 149 -3.82 9.19 -11.07
N PRO A 150 -5.16 9.21 -11.10
CA PRO A 150 -5.92 9.63 -9.94
C PRO A 150 -5.70 8.63 -8.80
N ILE A 151 -5.26 9.14 -7.66
CA ILE A 151 -5.06 8.35 -6.45
C ILE A 151 -5.78 9.02 -5.29
N VAL A 152 -6.00 8.30 -4.19
CA VAL A 152 -6.49 8.93 -2.96
C VAL A 152 -5.51 8.60 -1.85
N LEU A 153 -4.67 9.57 -1.50
CA LEU A 153 -3.78 9.47 -0.34
C LEU A 153 -4.49 10.13 0.84
N ARG A 154 -4.80 9.35 1.89
CA ARG A 154 -5.43 9.91 3.10
C ARG A 154 -4.41 10.14 4.19
N LYS A 155 -4.43 11.34 4.78
CA LYS A 155 -3.70 11.66 6.01
C LYS A 155 -4.22 10.82 7.16
N ARG A 156 -3.38 9.99 7.76
CA ARG A 156 -3.65 9.32 9.03
C ARG A 156 -2.81 9.97 10.14
N THR A 157 -3.49 10.49 11.14
CA THR A 157 -2.84 11.05 12.33
C THR A 157 -2.80 9.98 13.43
N ASN A 158 -1.60 9.48 13.73
CA ASN A 158 -1.36 8.63 14.91
C ASN A 158 -0.48 9.40 15.91
N GLY A 159 -1.09 10.26 16.73
CA GLY A 159 -0.37 11.22 17.58
C GLY A 159 0.29 12.32 16.72
N PRO A 160 1.51 12.82 17.03
CA PRO A 160 2.16 13.90 16.28
C PRO A 160 2.71 13.48 14.90
N LYS A 161 2.36 12.28 14.41
CA LYS A 161 2.92 11.67 13.21
C LYS A 161 1.84 11.53 12.15
N LEU A 162 1.95 12.33 11.09
CA LEU A 162 1.18 12.18 9.86
C LEU A 162 1.71 10.94 9.11
N THR A 163 0.84 10.10 8.55
CA THR A 163 1.23 9.05 7.60
C THR A 163 0.18 8.97 6.51
N TRP A 164 0.56 9.01 5.25
CA TRP A 164 -0.43 8.82 4.18
C TRP A 164 -0.56 7.35 3.80
N VAL A 165 -1.81 6.95 3.59
CA VAL A 165 -2.18 5.62 3.13
C VAL A 165 -2.84 5.80 1.76
N GLY A 166 -2.29 5.14 0.75
CA GLY A 166 -2.81 5.21 -0.61
C GLY A 166 -3.96 4.26 -0.87
N TYR A 167 -4.90 4.73 -1.67
CA TYR A 167 -6.04 3.97 -2.16
C TYR A 167 -5.66 3.22 -3.44
N LYS A 168 -5.24 1.97 -3.26
CA LYS A 168 -5.88 0.81 -3.87
C LYS A 168 -5.59 -0.38 -2.95
N ARG A 169 -6.62 -0.92 -2.31
CA ARG A 169 -6.67 -2.32 -1.84
C ARG A 169 -5.48 -2.81 -1.01
N GLU A 170 -4.97 -2.04 -0.04
CA GLU A 170 -4.13 -2.68 1.00
C GLU A 170 -5.04 -3.24 2.09
N PRO A 171 -5.14 -4.59 2.21
CA PRO A 171 -5.88 -5.20 3.29
C PRO A 171 -5.27 -4.72 4.61
N ASN A 172 -6.09 -4.29 5.59
CA ASN A 172 -5.56 -3.88 6.89
C ASN A 172 -5.00 -5.13 7.60
N HIS A 173 -3.75 -5.48 7.34
CA HIS A 173 -3.14 -6.73 7.80
C HIS A 173 -3.13 -6.86 9.33
N ALA A 174 -3.16 -5.74 10.06
CA ALA A 174 -3.30 -5.78 11.51
C ALA A 174 -4.71 -6.22 11.93
N LEU A 175 -5.74 -5.68 11.27
CA LEU A 175 -7.12 -6.08 11.46
C LEU A 175 -7.35 -7.53 11.01
N ILE A 176 -6.85 -7.92 9.84
CA ILE A 176 -6.97 -9.30 9.33
C ILE A 176 -6.33 -10.30 10.29
N ARG A 177 -5.10 -10.02 10.77
CA ARG A 177 -4.50 -10.88 11.80
C ARG A 177 -5.36 -10.95 13.06
N ALA A 178 -5.92 -9.84 13.51
CA ALA A 178 -6.79 -9.85 14.68
C ALA A 178 -8.08 -10.67 14.46
N ILE A 179 -8.64 -10.64 13.26
CA ILE A 179 -9.79 -11.48 12.87
C ILE A 179 -9.41 -12.96 12.88
N VAL A 180 -8.32 -13.33 12.20
CA VAL A 180 -7.84 -14.72 12.15
C VAL A 180 -7.52 -15.24 13.56
N THR A 181 -6.88 -14.43 14.39
CA THR A 181 -6.62 -14.79 15.79
C THR A 181 -7.92 -14.96 16.59
N ALA A 182 -8.92 -14.10 16.39
CA ALA A 182 -10.21 -14.23 17.05
C ALA A 182 -10.94 -15.52 16.62
N GLN A 183 -10.89 -15.88 15.33
CA GLN A 183 -11.46 -17.12 14.81
C GLN A 183 -10.78 -18.34 15.42
N ALA A 184 -9.44 -18.34 15.52
CA ALA A 184 -8.70 -19.41 16.18
C ALA A 184 -9.12 -19.61 17.64
N TRP A 185 -9.34 -18.52 18.40
CA TRP A 185 -9.84 -18.64 19.77
C TRP A 185 -11.22 -19.28 19.85
N VAL A 186 -12.12 -18.94 18.91
CA VAL A 186 -13.45 -19.58 18.84
C VAL A 186 -13.33 -21.08 18.58
N ASP A 187 -12.42 -21.49 17.69
CA ASP A 187 -12.20 -22.90 17.38
C ASP A 187 -11.59 -23.66 18.58
N GLU A 188 -10.68 -23.03 19.33
CA GLU A 188 -10.15 -23.60 20.58
C GLU A 188 -11.22 -23.76 21.66
N ILE A 189 -12.13 -22.80 21.81
CA ILE A 189 -13.26 -22.89 22.75
C ILE A 189 -14.21 -24.02 22.32
N LYS A 190 -14.52 -24.14 21.03
CA LYS A 190 -15.32 -25.26 20.49
C LYS A 190 -14.67 -26.61 20.73
N ALA A 191 -13.33 -26.68 20.73
CA ALA A 191 -12.56 -27.87 21.05
C ALA A 191 -12.49 -28.19 22.56
N GLY A 192 -13.16 -27.41 23.41
CA GLY A 192 -13.26 -27.64 24.86
C GLY A 192 -12.20 -26.95 25.70
N ARG A 193 -11.37 -26.07 25.10
CA ARG A 193 -10.38 -25.28 25.84
C ARG A 193 -11.07 -24.15 26.61
N SER A 194 -10.67 -23.92 27.86
CA SER A 194 -11.27 -22.84 28.65
C SER A 194 -10.75 -21.46 28.22
N MET A 195 -11.56 -20.42 28.41
CA MET A 195 -11.15 -19.04 28.13
C MET A 195 -9.90 -18.64 28.94
N SER A 196 -9.80 -19.12 30.18
CA SER A 196 -8.66 -18.89 31.06
C SER A 196 -7.35 -19.44 30.47
N ASP A 197 -7.39 -20.63 29.86
CA ASP A 197 -6.22 -21.24 29.23
C ASP A 197 -5.74 -20.47 28.00
N ILE A 198 -6.68 -19.93 27.21
CA ILE A 198 -6.39 -19.10 26.04
C ILE A 198 -5.75 -17.78 26.48
N MET A 199 -6.29 -17.15 27.53
CA MET A 199 -5.71 -15.93 28.11
C MET A 199 -4.28 -16.14 28.59
N GLN A 200 -4.02 -17.24 29.29
CA GLN A 200 -2.69 -17.58 29.79
C GLN A 200 -1.71 -17.85 28.65
N ALA A 201 -2.14 -18.59 27.62
CA ALA A 201 -1.31 -18.91 26.46
C ALA A 201 -0.94 -17.67 25.63
N HIS A 202 -1.85 -16.71 25.49
CA HIS A 202 -1.63 -15.51 24.68
C HIS A 202 -1.21 -14.26 25.47
N GLN A 203 -1.17 -14.33 26.80
CA GLN A 203 -0.86 -13.21 27.70
C GLN A 203 -1.78 -11.99 27.48
N ILE A 204 -3.08 -12.23 27.31
CA ILE A 204 -4.08 -11.18 27.02
C ILE A 204 -4.98 -10.97 28.24
N PRO A 205 -5.19 -9.73 28.70
CA PRO A 205 -6.14 -9.44 29.78
C PRO A 205 -7.58 -9.81 29.42
N GLU A 206 -8.36 -10.27 30.41
CA GLU A 206 -9.73 -10.77 30.23
C GLU A 206 -10.65 -9.78 29.50
N GLY A 207 -10.68 -8.52 29.93
CA GLY A 207 -11.51 -7.51 29.28
C GLY A 207 -11.13 -7.22 27.82
N MET A 208 -9.92 -7.61 27.39
CA MET A 208 -9.44 -7.44 26.01
C MET A 208 -9.76 -8.66 25.13
N ILE A 209 -9.74 -9.88 25.68
CA ILE A 209 -10.05 -11.10 24.92
C ILE A 209 -11.52 -11.11 24.49
N TRP A 210 -12.45 -10.78 25.42
CA TRP A 210 -13.89 -10.73 25.14
C TRP A 210 -14.27 -9.67 24.11
N LYS A 211 -13.56 -8.55 24.06
CA LYS A 211 -13.77 -7.53 23.03
C LYS A 211 -13.27 -7.98 21.67
N ARG A 212 -12.14 -8.68 21.64
CA ARG A 212 -11.49 -9.10 20.38
C ARG A 212 -12.11 -10.36 19.79
N ILE A 213 -12.63 -11.28 20.60
CA ILE A 213 -13.27 -12.50 20.10
C ILE A 213 -14.49 -12.18 19.23
N ARG A 214 -15.15 -11.04 19.45
CA ARG A 214 -16.25 -10.54 18.62
C ARG A 214 -15.86 -10.38 17.14
N LEU A 215 -14.58 -10.14 16.84
CA LEU A 215 -14.08 -10.04 15.46
C LEU A 215 -14.22 -11.35 14.66
N ALA A 216 -14.37 -12.50 15.34
CA ALA A 216 -14.60 -13.78 14.69
C ALA A 216 -16.00 -13.86 14.02
N PHE A 217 -16.93 -13.01 14.44
CA PHE A 217 -18.35 -13.07 14.05
C PHE A 217 -18.77 -11.94 13.09
N LEU A 218 -17.80 -11.33 12.39
CA LEU A 218 -18.08 -10.35 11.36
C LEU A 218 -18.82 -10.99 10.17
N SER A 219 -19.72 -10.24 9.53
CA SER A 219 -20.46 -10.74 8.37
C SER A 219 -19.51 -11.14 7.22
N PRO A 220 -19.83 -12.16 6.42
CA PRO A 220 -19.01 -12.57 5.28
C PRO A 220 -18.72 -11.44 4.30
N LYS A 221 -19.71 -10.56 4.03
CA LYS A 221 -19.50 -9.39 3.17
C LYS A 221 -18.55 -8.36 3.78
N LEU A 222 -18.66 -8.12 5.09
CA LEU A 222 -17.76 -7.21 5.79
C LEU A 222 -16.32 -7.76 5.82
N LEU A 223 -16.16 -9.07 6.03
CA LEU A 223 -14.87 -9.76 5.92
C LEU A 223 -14.28 -9.60 4.51
N GLN A 224 -15.08 -9.86 3.48
CA GLN A 224 -14.68 -9.68 2.10
C GLN A 224 -14.23 -8.23 1.84
N ALA A 225 -15.02 -7.25 2.28
CA ALA A 225 -14.67 -5.85 2.10
C ALA A 225 -13.40 -5.43 2.86
N ILE A 226 -13.15 -6.00 4.05
CA ILE A 226 -11.92 -5.78 4.83
C ILE A 226 -10.70 -6.40 4.13
N VAL A 227 -10.86 -7.62 3.57
CA VAL A 227 -9.80 -8.34 2.86
C VAL A 227 -9.49 -7.69 1.53
N GLU A 228 -10.51 -7.24 0.80
CA GLU A 228 -10.37 -6.53 -0.48
C GLU A 228 -9.97 -5.06 -0.30
N GLY A 229 -10.08 -4.53 0.92
CA GLY A 229 -9.82 -3.13 1.22
C GLY A 229 -10.81 -2.17 0.56
N THR A 230 -12.04 -2.61 0.29
CA THR A 230 -13.10 -1.87 -0.41
C THR A 230 -13.99 -1.05 0.53
N THR A 231 -13.71 -1.05 1.83
CA THR A 231 -14.48 -0.29 2.81
C THR A 231 -14.19 1.20 2.72
N ASN A 232 -15.24 2.02 2.52
CA ASN A 232 -15.13 3.48 2.47
C ASN A 232 -14.71 4.12 3.82
N ARG A 233 -14.86 3.38 4.91
CA ARG A 233 -14.48 3.76 6.29
C ARG A 233 -13.14 3.12 6.67
N ASP A 234 -12.29 3.84 7.41
CA ASP A 234 -11.05 3.28 7.98
C ASP A 234 -11.40 2.34 9.14
N LEU A 235 -11.81 1.11 8.81
CA LEU A 235 -12.13 0.10 9.80
C LEU A 235 -10.86 -0.29 10.57
N SER A 236 -10.93 -0.08 11.88
CA SER A 236 -9.85 -0.44 12.80
C SER A 236 -10.33 -1.45 13.82
N ILE A 237 -9.40 -2.21 14.40
CA ILE A 237 -9.68 -3.10 15.54
C ILE A 237 -10.43 -2.33 16.61
N LYS A 238 -9.99 -1.09 16.93
CA LYS A 238 -10.65 -0.26 17.94
C LYS A 238 -12.09 0.07 17.58
N MET A 239 -12.40 0.33 16.31
CA MET A 239 -13.79 0.60 15.89
C MET A 239 -14.66 -0.64 15.94
N LEU A 240 -14.17 -1.77 15.41
CA LEU A 240 -14.93 -3.03 15.38
C LEU A 240 -15.06 -3.71 16.75
N THR A 241 -14.27 -3.26 17.73
CA THR A 241 -14.35 -3.71 19.13
C THR A 241 -14.96 -2.66 20.06
N LYS A 242 -15.42 -1.52 19.52
CA LYS A 242 -16.08 -0.44 20.26
C LYS A 242 -17.55 -0.39 19.86
N HIS A 243 -18.42 -0.23 20.87
CA HIS A 243 -19.88 -0.45 20.79
C HIS A 243 -20.23 -1.93 20.58
N ASP A 244 -21.40 -2.33 21.06
CA ASP A 244 -21.89 -3.70 20.91
C ASP A 244 -22.05 -4.00 19.42
N LEU A 245 -21.09 -4.79 18.89
CA LEU A 245 -21.13 -5.28 17.52
C LEU A 245 -22.50 -5.96 17.33
N PRO A 246 -23.33 -5.49 16.38
CA PRO A 246 -24.62 -6.11 16.13
C PRO A 246 -24.47 -7.60 15.88
N VAL A 247 -25.34 -8.40 16.50
CA VAL A 247 -25.34 -9.86 16.28
C VAL A 247 -25.81 -10.16 14.85
N GLU A 248 -26.75 -9.37 14.35
CA GLU A 248 -27.29 -9.51 13.00
C GLU A 248 -26.31 -8.98 11.95
N TRP A 249 -25.97 -9.82 10.98
CA TRP A 249 -25.06 -9.46 9.89
C TRP A 249 -25.58 -8.34 9.01
N SER A 250 -26.89 -8.25 8.79
CA SER A 250 -27.52 -7.15 8.04
C SER A 250 -27.27 -5.79 8.70
N GLU A 251 -27.34 -5.73 10.04
CA GLU A 251 -27.05 -4.51 10.81
C GLU A 251 -25.56 -4.16 10.77
N GLN A 252 -24.67 -5.16 10.79
CA GLN A 252 -23.23 -4.93 10.58
C GLN A 252 -22.95 -4.36 9.19
N GLU A 253 -23.57 -4.93 8.15
CA GLU A 253 -23.43 -4.46 6.77
C GLU A 253 -23.90 -3.00 6.62
N ALA A 254 -25.10 -2.68 7.10
CA ALA A 254 -25.61 -1.30 7.08
C ALA A 254 -24.72 -0.32 7.88
N LEU A 255 -24.20 -0.76 9.02
CA LEU A 255 -23.38 0.11 9.88
C LEU A 255 -21.98 0.36 9.30
N PHE A 256 -21.37 -0.62 8.64
CA PHE A 256 -19.96 -0.56 8.25
C PHE A 256 -19.71 -0.45 6.74
N LEU A 257 -20.62 -0.94 5.90
CA LEU A 257 -20.53 -0.90 4.44
C LEU A 257 -21.38 0.23 3.83
N GLY A 258 -22.48 0.62 4.49
CA GLY A 258 -23.43 1.62 4.02
C GLY A 258 -24.70 0.99 3.49
#